data_AF-A0A120FYT4-F1
#
_entry.id   AF-A0A120FYT4-F1
#
_cell.length_a   1.000
_cell.length_b   1.000
_cell.length_c   1.000
_cell.angle_alpha   90.00
_cell.angle_beta   90.00
_cell.angle_gamma   90.00
#
_symmetry.space_group_name_H-M   'P 1'
#
loop_
_entity.id
_entity.type
_entity.pdbx_description
1 polymer ?
#
loop_
_entity_poly.entity_id
_entity_poly.type
_entity_poly.pdbx_seq_one_letter_code
_entity_poly.pdbx_strand_id
1 'polypeptide(L)'
;MKPIDKATNYKPADDREKDLRLALYRIQKGRTRSGETKVTITAVAREAGVSTALIHNYYPGIAEAIREAQGRSSRAMRDVKHQDLLAERIKSAAHRQEIEELRAKIAQLASVNEVLLDENRVLKSKMNDHKVIDLAYKE
;
A
#
# COMPACT_ATOMS: atom_id res chain seq x y z
N MET A 1 0.26 -53.73 -42.90
CA MET A 1 0.33 -52.29 -42.56
C MET A 1 0.87 -52.22 -41.13
N LYS A 2 2.11 -51.75 -40.91
CA LYS A 2 2.71 -51.70 -39.57
C LYS A 2 2.11 -50.51 -38.79
N PRO A 3 1.73 -50.66 -37.51
CA PRO A 3 1.31 -49.52 -36.70
C PRO A 3 2.51 -48.59 -36.49
N ILE A 4 2.31 -47.30 -36.76
CA ILE A 4 3.30 -46.26 -36.46
C ILE A 4 3.13 -45.94 -34.97
N ASP A 5 3.95 -46.56 -34.13
CA ASP A 5 4.07 -46.20 -32.73
C ASP A 5 4.69 -44.79 -32.66
N LYS A 6 3.84 -43.77 -32.67
CA LYS A 6 4.27 -42.40 -32.33
C LYS A 6 4.63 -42.40 -30.85
N ALA A 7 5.89 -42.68 -30.55
CA ALA A 7 6.43 -42.51 -29.21
C ALA A 7 6.10 -41.09 -28.73
N THR A 8 5.20 -40.98 -27.75
CA THR A 8 4.81 -39.71 -27.17
C THR A 8 6.04 -39.18 -26.43
N ASN A 9 6.71 -38.20 -27.02
CA ASN A 9 7.92 -37.56 -26.49
C ASN A 9 7.56 -36.62 -25.30
N TYR A 10 6.79 -37.12 -24.35
CA TYR A 10 6.31 -36.39 -23.19
C TYR A 10 7.24 -36.67 -22.01
N LYS A 11 8.01 -35.66 -21.61
CA LYS A 11 8.76 -35.70 -20.36
C LYS A 11 7.79 -35.73 -19.17
N PRO A 12 8.03 -36.54 -18.14
CA PRO A 12 7.23 -36.53 -16.92
C PRO A 12 7.26 -35.14 -16.26
N ALA A 13 6.21 -34.81 -15.50
CA ALA A 13 5.98 -33.47 -14.98
C ALA A 13 7.14 -32.98 -14.09
N ASP A 14 7.72 -33.88 -13.29
CA ASP A 14 8.81 -33.58 -12.35
C ASP A 14 10.11 -33.24 -13.08
N ASP A 15 10.44 -33.95 -14.16
CA ASP A 15 11.65 -33.68 -14.93
C ASP A 15 11.52 -32.36 -15.70
N ARG A 16 10.32 -32.04 -16.15
CA ARG A 16 10.02 -30.73 -16.73
C ARG A 16 10.10 -29.62 -15.69
N GLU A 17 9.68 -29.86 -14.45
CA GLU A 17 9.83 -28.91 -13.36
C GLU A 17 11.31 -28.62 -13.07
N LYS A 18 12.15 -29.66 -13.03
CA LYS A 18 13.61 -29.53 -12.87
C LYS A 18 14.23 -28.74 -14.03
N ASP A 19 13.82 -29.02 -15.26
CA ASP A 19 14.27 -28.28 -16.45
C ASP A 19 13.94 -26.79 -16.35
N LEU A 20 12.72 -26.45 -15.90
CA LEU A 20 12.28 -25.06 -15.72
C LEU A 20 13.04 -24.35 -14.60
N ARG A 21 13.29 -25.04 -13.47
CA ARG A 21 14.13 -24.51 -12.39
C ARG A 21 15.56 -24.27 -12.88
N LEU A 22 16.11 -25.19 -13.67
CA LEU A 22 17.45 -25.04 -14.23
C LEU A 22 17.53 -23.87 -15.22
N ALA A 23 16.51 -23.67 -16.05
CA ALA A 23 16.40 -22.52 -16.95
C ALA A 23 16.36 -21.19 -16.17
N LEU A 24 15.58 -21.14 -15.08
CA LEU A 24 15.56 -19.99 -14.17
C LEU A 24 16.96 -19.68 -13.60
N TYR A 25 17.67 -20.68 -13.08
CA TYR A 25 19.02 -20.49 -12.54
C TYR A 25 20.04 -20.07 -13.61
N ARG A 26 19.92 -20.57 -14.84
CA ARG A 26 20.78 -20.15 -15.96
C ARG A 26 20.60 -18.67 -16.27
N ILE A 27 19.35 -18.18 -16.28
CA ILE A 27 19.07 -16.75 -16.49
C ILE A 27 19.61 -15.90 -15.35
N GLN A 28 19.40 -16.32 -14.09
CA GLN A 28 19.96 -15.61 -12.93
C GLN A 28 21.49 -15.53 -12.94
N LYS A 29 22.18 -16.56 -13.43
CA LYS A 29 23.64 -16.60 -13.52
C LYS A 29 24.20 -16.05 -14.84
N GLY A 30 23.35 -15.51 -15.73
CA GLY A 30 23.76 -14.93 -17.01
C GLY A 30 24.33 -15.95 -18.01
N ARG A 31 24.03 -17.24 -17.85
CA ARG A 31 24.47 -18.34 -18.72
C ARG A 31 23.33 -18.81 -19.62
N THR A 32 22.61 -17.86 -20.20
CA THR A 32 21.42 -18.15 -21.03
C THR A 32 21.83 -18.64 -22.40
N ARG A 33 21.07 -19.59 -22.93
CA ARG A 33 21.15 -20.01 -24.33
C ARG A 33 20.38 -19.05 -25.22
N SER A 34 19.33 -18.42 -24.68
CA SER A 34 18.50 -17.43 -25.38
C SER A 34 19.11 -16.02 -25.46
N GLY A 35 20.17 -15.74 -24.69
CA GLY A 35 20.77 -14.39 -24.59
C GLY A 35 19.95 -13.40 -23.77
N GLU A 36 18.88 -13.84 -23.09
CA GLU A 36 18.07 -12.97 -22.25
C GLU A 36 18.77 -12.68 -20.92
N THR A 37 18.70 -11.42 -20.49
CA THR A 37 19.33 -10.92 -19.26
C THR A 37 18.33 -10.74 -18.11
N LYS A 38 17.04 -10.62 -18.42
CA LYS A 38 15.98 -10.41 -17.43
C LYS A 38 15.28 -11.73 -17.14
N VAL A 39 15.18 -12.07 -15.86
CA VAL A 39 14.42 -13.23 -15.39
C VAL A 39 12.93 -12.94 -15.58
N THR A 40 12.33 -13.28 -16.72
CA THR A 40 10.87 -13.16 -16.96
C THR A 40 10.27 -14.52 -17.25
N ILE A 41 8.95 -14.68 -17.09
CA ILE A 41 8.26 -15.94 -17.41
C ILE A 41 8.40 -16.26 -18.91
N THR A 42 8.39 -15.24 -19.78
CA THR A 42 8.69 -15.38 -21.20
C THR A 42 10.11 -15.86 -21.45
N ALA A 43 11.08 -15.35 -20.69
CA ALA A 43 12.48 -15.72 -20.85
C ALA A 43 12.74 -17.15 -20.39
N VAL A 44 12.19 -17.54 -19.23
CA VAL A 44 12.28 -18.91 -18.72
C VAL A 44 11.59 -19.89 -19.67
N ALA A 45 10.44 -19.52 -20.22
CA ALA A 45 9.73 -20.33 -21.22
C ALA A 45 10.57 -20.52 -22.49
N ARG A 46 11.20 -19.45 -23.00
CA ARG A 46 12.07 -19.50 -24.18
C ARG A 46 13.33 -20.31 -23.94
N GLU A 47 13.98 -20.16 -22.79
CA GLU A 47 15.18 -20.92 -22.39
C GLU A 47 14.88 -22.42 -22.21
N ALA A 48 13.70 -22.76 -21.68
CA ALA A 48 13.27 -24.14 -21.50
C ALA A 48 12.55 -24.74 -22.72
N GLY A 49 12.28 -23.94 -23.77
CA GLY A 49 11.56 -24.38 -24.97
C GLY A 49 10.09 -24.74 -24.74
N VAL A 50 9.44 -24.13 -23.74
CA VAL A 50 8.02 -24.36 -23.43
C VAL A 50 7.17 -23.13 -23.73
N SER A 51 5.85 -23.31 -23.79
CA SER A 51 4.92 -22.19 -23.87
C SER A 51 4.80 -21.47 -22.51
N THR A 52 4.58 -20.17 -22.53
CA THR A 52 4.36 -19.37 -21.32
C THR A 52 3.11 -19.82 -20.55
N ALA A 53 2.04 -20.19 -21.27
CA ALA A 53 0.80 -20.70 -20.69
C ALA A 53 1.02 -21.96 -19.84
N LEU A 54 1.98 -22.83 -20.24
CA LEU A 54 2.30 -24.04 -19.48
C LEU A 54 2.82 -23.69 -18.08
N ILE A 55 3.70 -22.70 -17.97
CA ILE A 55 4.27 -22.27 -16.69
C ILE A 55 3.19 -21.65 -15.80
N HIS A 56 2.34 -20.80 -16.38
CA HIS A 56 1.27 -20.13 -15.63
C HIS A 56 0.21 -21.09 -15.09
N ASN A 57 -0.17 -22.12 -15.86
CA ASN A 57 -1.30 -22.99 -15.53
C ASN A 57 -0.89 -24.25 -14.75
N TYR A 58 0.24 -24.87 -15.13
CA TYR A 58 0.64 -26.17 -14.58
C TYR A 58 1.77 -26.08 -13.56
N TYR A 59 2.52 -24.97 -13.54
CA TYR A 59 3.66 -24.79 -12.64
C TYR A 59 3.59 -23.45 -11.87
N PRO A 60 2.53 -23.21 -11.07
CA PRO A 60 2.36 -21.96 -10.34
C PRO A 60 3.50 -21.69 -9.36
N GLY A 61 4.12 -22.74 -8.77
CA GLY A 61 5.27 -22.60 -7.88
C GLY A 61 6.49 -21.97 -8.57
N ILE A 62 6.80 -22.39 -9.79
CA ILE A 62 7.88 -21.79 -10.59
C ILE A 62 7.51 -20.38 -11.04
N ALA A 63 6.25 -20.15 -11.43
CA ALA A 63 5.79 -18.81 -11.82
C ALA A 63 5.96 -17.80 -10.66
N GLU A 64 5.69 -18.22 -9.43
CA GLU A 64 5.93 -17.41 -8.23
C GLU A 64 7.41 -17.22 -7.94
N ALA A 65 8.25 -18.25 -8.06
CA ALA A 65 9.70 -18.12 -7.91
C ALA A 65 10.32 -17.15 -8.94
N ILE A 66 9.80 -17.13 -10.17
CA ILE A 66 10.21 -16.17 -11.20
C ILE A 66 9.79 -14.74 -10.78
N ARG A 67 8.55 -14.57 -10.30
CA ARG A 67 8.06 -13.26 -9.83
C ARG A 67 8.82 -12.74 -8.62
N GLU A 68 9.21 -13.62 -7.71
CA GLU A 68 10.07 -13.31 -6.57
C GLU A 68 11.46 -12.89 -7.03
N ALA A 69 12.09 -13.64 -7.95
CA ALA A 69 13.37 -13.26 -8.55
C ALA A 69 13.32 -11.93 -9.34
N GLN A 70 12.14 -11.53 -9.82
CA GLN A 70 11.90 -10.21 -10.44
C GLN A 70 11.69 -9.07 -9.44
N GLY A 71 11.61 -9.35 -8.13
CA GLY A 71 11.18 -8.36 -7.13
C GLY A 71 9.71 -7.98 -7.26
N ARG A 72 8.91 -8.75 -7.99
CA ARG A 72 7.45 -8.56 -8.21
C ARG A 72 6.66 -9.69 -7.56
N SER A 73 7.08 -10.17 -6.40
CA SER A 73 6.27 -11.12 -5.64
C SER A 73 4.94 -10.43 -5.29
N SER A 74 3.85 -10.89 -5.92
CA SER A 74 2.51 -10.31 -5.73
C SER A 74 2.06 -10.36 -4.27
N ARG A 75 2.65 -11.25 -3.46
CA ARG A 75 2.41 -11.39 -2.02
C ARG A 75 3.07 -10.26 -1.23
N ALA A 76 4.38 -10.03 -1.36
CA ALA A 76 5.05 -8.93 -0.66
C ALA A 76 4.44 -7.56 -0.99
N MET A 77 4.10 -7.30 -2.26
CA MET A 77 3.43 -6.04 -2.63
C MET A 77 2.02 -5.92 -2.03
N ARG A 78 1.28 -7.03 -1.91
CA ARG A 78 -0.04 -7.04 -1.28
C ARG A 78 0.08 -6.78 0.21
N ASP A 79 1.03 -7.42 0.87
CA ASP A 79 1.21 -7.34 2.31
C ASP A 79 1.65 -5.94 2.74
N VAL A 80 2.60 -5.33 2.00
CA VAL A 80 3.00 -3.93 2.20
C VAL A 80 1.81 -3.00 2.02
N LYS A 81 1.05 -3.13 0.93
CA LYS A 81 -0.14 -2.29 0.69
C LYS A 81 -1.20 -2.46 1.77
N HIS A 82 -1.36 -3.67 2.30
CA HIS A 82 -2.31 -3.94 3.38
C HIS A 82 -1.85 -3.30 4.69
N GLN A 83 -0.55 -3.36 5.01
CA GLN A 83 0.03 -2.67 6.16
C GLN A 83 -0.13 -1.14 6.03
N ASP A 84 0.15 -0.58 4.86
CA ASP A 84 -0.02 0.86 4.60
C ASP A 84 -1.49 1.29 4.78
N LEU A 85 -2.43 0.50 4.26
CA LEU A 85 -3.86 0.79 4.40
C LEU A 85 -4.31 0.75 5.88
N LEU A 86 -3.79 -0.19 6.66
CA LEU A 86 -4.09 -0.27 8.10
C LEU A 86 -3.51 0.94 8.85
N ALA A 87 -2.26 1.29 8.58
CA ALA A 87 -1.61 2.45 9.19
C ALA A 87 -2.39 3.74 8.90
N GLU A 88 -2.82 3.93 7.64
CA GLU A 88 -3.56 5.12 7.24
C GLU A 88 -4.96 5.19 7.85
N ARG A 89 -5.64 4.03 8.01
CA ARG A 89 -6.92 3.95 8.70
C ARG A 89 -6.80 4.33 10.18
N ILE A 90 -5.74 3.89 10.86
CA ILE A 90 -5.47 4.22 12.26
C ILE A 90 -5.23 5.73 12.40
N LYS A 91 -4.38 6.31 11.56
CA LYS A 91 -4.14 7.77 11.54
C LYS A 91 -5.42 8.56 11.28
N SER A 92 -6.20 8.13 10.29
CA SER A 92 -7.48 8.76 9.96
C SER A 92 -8.47 8.71 11.12
N ALA A 93 -8.48 7.63 11.90
CA ALA A 93 -9.33 7.53 13.09
C ALA A 93 -8.88 8.51 14.19
N ALA A 94 -7.57 8.58 14.45
CA ALA A 94 -7.00 9.53 15.41
C ALA A 94 -7.31 10.99 15.02
N HIS A 95 -7.08 11.36 13.76
CA HIS A 95 -7.39 12.71 13.27
C HIS A 95 -8.87 13.06 13.34
N ARG A 96 -9.78 12.09 13.15
CA ARG A 96 -11.21 12.32 13.35
C ARG A 96 -11.55 12.63 14.81
N GLN A 97 -10.95 11.90 15.75
CA GLN A 97 -11.12 12.17 17.19
C GLN A 97 -10.55 13.55 17.55
N GLU A 98 -9.36 13.91 17.06
CA GLU A 98 -8.76 15.23 17.28
C GLU A 98 -9.66 16.35 16.74
N ILE A 99 -10.25 16.17 15.55
CA ILE A 99 -11.18 17.16 14.97
C ILE A 99 -12.44 17.31 15.84
N GLU A 100 -13.01 16.21 16.34
CA GLU A 100 -14.17 16.26 17.22
C GLU A 100 -13.85 16.99 18.54
N GLU A 101 -12.72 16.67 19.17
CA GLU A 101 -12.28 17.34 20.40
C GLU A 101 -12.02 18.84 20.18
N LEU A 102 -11.35 19.20 19.09
CA LEU A 102 -11.07 20.60 18.76
C LEU A 102 -12.36 21.36 18.48
N ARG A 103 -13.32 20.75 17.77
CA ARG A 103 -14.63 21.36 17.53
C ARG A 103 -15.41 21.56 18.83
N ALA A 104 -15.37 20.60 19.75
CA ALA A 104 -15.99 20.75 21.07
C ALA A 104 -15.36 21.90 21.86
N LYS A 105 -14.02 22.00 21.87
CA LYS A 105 -13.29 23.11 22.52
C LYS A 105 -13.64 24.46 21.91
N ILE A 106 -13.72 24.55 20.58
CA ILE A 106 -14.09 25.80 19.88
C ILE A 106 -15.53 26.19 20.24
N ALA A 107 -16.47 25.25 20.25
CA ALA A 107 -17.86 25.53 20.61
C ALA A 107 -17.97 26.04 22.05
N GLN A 108 -17.23 25.42 22.99
CA GLN A 108 -17.19 25.87 24.38
C GLN A 108 -16.59 27.28 24.51
N LEU A 109 -15.47 27.56 23.84
CA LEU A 109 -14.84 28.88 23.83
C LEU A 109 -15.76 29.94 23.21
N ALA A 110 -16.47 29.61 22.12
CA ALA A 110 -17.42 30.52 21.49
C ALA A 110 -18.55 30.90 22.44
N SER A 111 -19.14 29.92 23.15
CA SER A 111 -20.19 30.18 24.15
C SER A 111 -19.70 31.06 25.29
N VAL A 112 -18.51 30.79 25.83
CA VAL A 112 -17.92 31.63 26.91
C VAL A 112 -17.65 33.04 26.40
N ASN A 113 -17.10 33.17 25.19
CA ASN A 113 -16.83 34.47 24.59
C ASN A 113 -18.11 35.28 24.35
N GLU A 114 -19.21 34.65 23.97
CA GLU A 114 -20.50 35.32 23.78
C GLU A 114 -21.01 35.92 25.10
N VAL A 115 -20.98 35.14 26.18
CA VAL A 115 -21.33 35.64 27.53
C VAL A 115 -20.42 36.80 27.95
N LEU A 116 -19.11 36.66 27.75
CA LEU A 116 -18.14 37.71 28.10
C LEU A 116 -18.33 38.99 27.28
N LEU A 117 -18.74 38.87 26.02
CA LEU A 117 -19.03 40.00 25.15
C LEU A 117 -20.28 40.74 25.63
N ASP A 118 -21.32 40.01 26.04
CA ASP A 118 -22.53 40.58 26.61
C ASP A 118 -22.24 41.30 27.94
N GLU A 119 -21.48 40.67 28.84
CA GLU A 119 -21.04 41.28 30.09
C GLU A 119 -20.21 42.55 29.83
N ASN A 120 -19.26 42.50 28.90
CA ASN A 120 -18.49 43.69 28.50
C ASN A 120 -19.38 44.80 27.96
N ARG A 121 -20.40 44.47 27.18
CA ARG A 121 -21.33 45.45 26.63
C ARG A 121 -22.14 46.12 27.75
N VAL A 122 -22.61 45.34 28.73
CA VAL A 122 -23.30 45.88 29.90
C VAL A 122 -22.37 46.77 30.72
N LEU A 123 -21.14 46.33 30.99
CA LEU A 123 -20.16 47.11 31.76
C LEU A 123 -19.78 48.42 31.05
N LYS A 124 -19.52 48.37 29.74
CA LYS A 124 -19.26 49.59 28.93
C LYS A 124 -20.44 50.54 28.91
N SER A 125 -21.67 50.03 28.83
CA SER A 125 -22.88 50.84 28.92
C SER A 125 -22.98 51.53 30.28
N LYS A 126 -22.72 50.80 31.38
CA LYS A 126 -22.68 51.37 32.74
C LYS A 126 -21.57 52.40 32.92
N MET A 127 -20.37 52.17 32.37
CA MET A 127 -19.27 53.14 32.40
C MET A 127 -19.59 54.43 31.66
N ASN A 128 -20.33 54.35 30.55
CA ASN A 128 -20.74 55.52 29.76
C ASN A 128 -21.95 56.27 30.36
N ASP A 129 -22.51 55.80 31.48
CA ASP A 129 -23.58 56.49 32.17
C ASP A 129 -23.03 57.77 32.83
N HIS A 130 -23.70 58.90 32.61
CA HIS A 130 -23.31 60.24 33.10
C HIS A 130 -23.12 60.35 34.62
N LYS A 131 -23.59 59.35 35.38
CA LYS A 131 -23.51 59.26 36.83
C LYS A 131 -22.23 58.59 37.33
N VAL A 132 -21.45 57.98 36.43
CA VAL A 132 -20.18 57.31 36.74
C VAL A 132 -19.03 58.27 36.43
N ILE A 133 -18.14 58.46 37.40
CA ILE A 133 -16.98 59.36 37.29
C ILE A 133 -15.73 58.51 37.48
N ASP A 134 -14.79 58.59 36.54
CA ASP A 134 -13.51 57.90 36.65
C ASP A 134 -12.72 58.50 37.83
N LEU A 135 -12.60 57.74 38.91
CA LEU A 135 -11.68 58.03 39.99
C LEU A 135 -10.28 57.64 39.52
N ALA A 136 -9.62 58.57 38.84
CA ALA A 136 -8.19 58.45 38.57
C ALA A 136 -7.46 58.36 39.92
N TYR A 137 -7.00 57.16 40.27
CA TYR A 137 -6.03 57.01 41.35
C TYR A 137 -4.76 57.73 40.92
N LYS A 138 -4.48 58.87 41.55
CA LYS A 138 -3.17 59.50 41.52
C LYS A 138 -2.22 58.59 42.28
N GLU A 139 -1.29 58.00 41.51
CA GLU A 139 0.02 57.40 41.84
C GLU A 139 0.15 56.55 43.12
#